data_AF-A0A2A3AKT2-F1
#
_entry.id   AF-A0A2A3AKT2-F1
#
_cell.length_a   1.000
_cell.length_b   1.000
_cell.length_c   1.000
_cell.angle_alpha   90.00
_cell.angle_beta   90.00
_cell.angle_gamma   90.00
#
_symmetry.space_group_name_H-M   'P 1'
#
loop_
_entity.id
_entity.type
_entity.pdbx_description
1 polymer ?
#
loop_
_entity_poly.entity_id
_entity_poly.type
_entity_poly.pdbx_seq_one_letter_code
_entity_poly.pdbx_strand_id
1 'polypeptide(L)' 'MRHERNPVMFDNLVSRARASMAKRRHYNRLVAEIENLSSRDLADLRADRSEMLYQIHKQIYG' A
#
# COMPACT_ATOMS: atom_id res chain seq x y z
N MET A 1 -21.94 40.00 -3.07
CA MET A 1 -20.77 39.26 -3.59
C MET A 1 -20.46 38.12 -2.62
N ARG A 2 -20.84 36.88 -2.95
CA ARG A 2 -20.53 35.69 -2.13
C ARG A 2 -19.28 35.04 -2.71
N HIS A 3 -18.16 35.14 -2.01
CA HIS A 3 -16.97 34.34 -2.31
C HIS A 3 -17.22 32.93 -1.79
N GLU A 4 -17.60 32.03 -2.69
CA GLU A 4 -17.64 30.60 -2.46
C GLU A 4 -16.20 30.12 -2.25
N ARG A 5 -15.77 30.06 -0.98
CA ARG A 5 -14.49 29.45 -0.59
C ARG A 5 -14.58 27.97 -0.92
N ASN A 6 -13.91 27.56 -1.99
CA ASN A 6 -13.97 26.25 -2.61
C ASN A 6 -13.70 25.07 -1.63
N PRO A 7 -14.73 24.40 -1.07
CA PRO A 7 -14.55 23.33 -0.08
C PRO A 7 -14.06 22.02 -0.72
N VAL A 8 -14.30 21.83 -2.02
CA VAL A 8 -13.90 20.63 -2.76
C VAL A 8 -12.38 20.49 -2.91
N MET A 9 -11.59 21.58 -2.88
CA MET A 9 -10.13 21.49 -2.96
C MET A 9 -9.51 20.87 -1.69
N PHE A 10 -10.03 21.21 -0.51
CA PHE A 10 -9.59 20.62 0.76
C PHE A 10 -10.04 19.17 0.89
N ASP A 11 -11.28 18.88 0.48
CA ASP A 11 -11.81 17.51 0.53
C ASP A 11 -11.06 16.55 -0.42
N ASN A 12 -10.70 17.03 -1.62
CA ASN A 12 -9.85 16.29 -2.56
C ASN A 12 -8.45 16.01 -2.00
N LEU A 13 -7.85 16.94 -1.25
CA LEU A 13 -6.51 16.77 -0.66
C LEU A 13 -6.53 15.74 0.49
N VAL A 14 -7.53 15.85 1.38
CA VAL A 14 -7.74 14.91 2.49
C VAL A 14 -8.06 13.51 1.97
N SER A 15 -8.87 13.41 0.91
CA SER A 15 -9.23 12.14 0.29
C SER A 15 -8.02 11.45 -0.36
N ARG A 16 -7.16 12.21 -1.05
CA ARG A 16 -5.88 11.70 -1.59
C ARG A 16 -4.92 11.27 -0.48
N ALA A 17 -4.83 12.04 0.60
CA ALA A 17 -4.00 11.69 1.75
C ALA A 17 -4.48 10.40 2.43
N ARG A 18 -5.79 10.24 2.65
CA ARG A 18 -6.40 9.01 3.18
C ARG A 18 -6.13 7.80 2.28
N ALA A 19 -6.30 7.97 0.96
CA ALA A 19 -6.00 6.91 -0.01
C ALA A 19 -4.52 6.52 0.00
N SER A 20 -3.62 7.49 0.10
CA SER A 20 -2.17 7.25 0.23
C SER A 20 -1.81 6.52 1.53
N MET A 21 -2.40 6.92 2.66
CA MET A 21 -2.23 6.22 3.94
C MET A 21 -2.77 4.79 3.90
N ALA A 22 -3.89 4.56 3.22
CA ALA A 22 -4.45 3.22 3.04
C ALA A 22 -3.51 2.31 2.25
N LYS A 23 -2.96 2.81 1.12
CA LYS A 23 -1.95 2.08 0.33
C LYS A 23 -0.72 1.73 1.17
N ARG A 24 -0.19 2.68 1.93
CA ARG A 24 0.98 2.46 2.78
C ARG A 24 0.73 1.45 3.90
N ARG A 25 -0.43 1.53 4.56
CA ARG A 25 -0.82 0.54 5.59
C ARG A 25 -0.96 -0.85 4.99
N HIS A 26 -1.57 -0.96 3.81
CA HIS A 26 -1.73 -2.23 3.11
C HIS A 26 -0.38 -2.83 2.72
N TYR A 27 0.50 -2.02 2.13
CA TYR A 27 1.87 -2.42 1.80
C TYR A 27 2.63 -2.94 3.03
N ASN A 28 2.65 -2.16 4.11
CA ASN A 28 3.36 -2.55 5.33
C ASN A 28 2.83 -3.85 5.94
N ARG A 29 1.52 -4.09 5.86
CA ARG A 29 0.91 -5.34 6.32
C ARG A 29 1.42 -6.53 5.51
N LEU A 30 1.38 -6.44 4.18
CA LEU A 30 1.83 -7.52 3.30
C LEU A 30 3.33 -7.79 3.44
N VAL A 31 4.14 -6.73 3.58
CA VAL A 31 5.57 -6.87 3.88
C VAL A 31 5.78 -7.65 5.17
N ALA A 32 5.06 -7.28 6.24
CA ALA A 32 5.17 -8.00 7.51
C ALA A 32 4.74 -9.46 7.39
N GLU A 33 3.69 -9.78 6.61
CA GLU A 33 3.28 -11.16 6.36
C GLU A 33 4.37 -11.95 5.61
N ILE A 34 4.95 -11.37 4.55
CA ILE A 34 6.02 -11.99 3.75
C ILE A 34 7.30 -12.22 4.56
N GLU A 35 7.69 -11.24 5.38
CA GLU A 35 8.86 -11.35 6.26
C GLU A 35 8.68 -12.43 7.33
N ASN A 36 7.44 -12.67 7.77
CA ASN A 36 7.12 -13.72 8.75
C ASN A 36 6.96 -15.12 8.12
N LEU A 37 7.02 -15.27 6.79
CA LEU A 37 7.02 -16.59 6.16
C LEU A 37 8.29 -17.36 6.53
N SER A 38 8.12 -18.60 6.97
CA SER A 38 9.25 -19.49 7.23
C SER A 38 9.88 -19.97 5.94
N SER A 39 11.11 -20.50 6.02
CA SER A 39 11.77 -21.12 4.86
C SER A 39 10.96 -22.29 4.28
N ARG A 40 10.18 -22.98 5.13
CA ARG A 40 9.28 -24.06 4.68
C ARG A 40 8.10 -23.51 3.91
N ASP A 41 7.45 -22.46 4.41
CA ASP A 41 6.33 -21.82 3.70
C ASP A 41 6.78 -21.30 2.33
N LEU A 42 7.95 -20.67 2.27
CA LEU A 42 8.55 -20.22 1.02
C LEU A 42 8.84 -21.38 0.06
N ALA A 43 9.36 -22.50 0.58
CA ALA A 43 9.61 -23.70 -0.23
C ALA A 43 8.31 -24.33 -0.74
N ASP A 44 7.28 -24.42 0.11
CA ASP A 44 5.96 -24.97 -0.22
C ASP A 44 5.26 -24.11 -1.28
N LEU A 45 5.41 -22.78 -1.21
CA LEU A 45 4.95 -21.82 -2.21
C LEU A 45 5.83 -21.76 -3.46
N ARG A 46 7.02 -22.37 -3.42
CA ARG A 46 8.07 -22.28 -4.45
C ARG A 46 8.41 -20.82 -4.79
N ALA A 47 8.46 -19.97 -3.77
CA ALA A 47 8.64 -18.53 -3.91
C ALA A 47 9.93 -18.05 -3.24
N ASP A 48 10.51 -16.99 -3.79
CA ASP A 48 11.60 -16.25 -3.16
C ASP A 48 11.07 -15.00 -2.45
N ARG A 49 11.54 -14.74 -1.22
CA ARG A 49 11.05 -13.62 -0.41
C ARG A 49 11.29 -12.27 -1.08
N SER A 50 12.46 -12.07 -1.70
CA SER A 50 12.80 -10.80 -2.34
C SER A 50 11.92 -10.53 -3.57
N GLU A 51 11.61 -11.58 -4.32
CA GLU A 51 10.68 -11.50 -5.45
C GLU A 51 9.25 -11.18 -4.98
N MET A 52 8.77 -11.81 -3.91
CA MET A 52 7.45 -11.52 -3.35
C MET A 52 7.32 -10.04 -2.92
N LEU A 53 8.33 -9.51 -2.23
CA LEU A 53 8.37 -8.10 -1.83
C LEU A 53 8.38 -7.16 -3.05
N TYR A 54 9.15 -7.51 -4.08
CA TYR A 54 9.20 -6.75 -5.32
C TYR A 54 7.82 -6.71 -6.02
N GLN A 55 7.14 -7.85 -6.12
CA GLN A 55 5.83 -7.95 -6.75
C GLN A 55 4.76 -7.17 -5.99
N ILE A 56 4.74 -7.23 -4.65
CA ILE A 56 3.80 -6.43 -3.85
C ILE A 56 4.05 -4.93 -3.99
N HIS A 57 5.31 -4.49 -3.99
CA HIS A 57 5.64 -3.09 -4.25
C HIS A 57 5.11 -2.64 -5.62
N LYS A 58 5.35 -3.45 -6.66
CA LYS A 58 4.85 -3.20 -8.02
C LYS A 58 3.33 -3.21 -8.10
N GLN A 59 2.64 -4.08 -7.38
CA GLN A 59 1.17 -4.16 -7.39
C GLN A 59 0.51 -2.93 -6.75
N ILE A 60 1.12 -2.33 -5.72
CA ILE A 60 0.52 -1.22 -4.96
C ILE A 60 0.92 0.15 -5.52
N TYR A 61 2.15 0.28 -5.99
CA TYR A 61 2.75 1.55 -6.42
C TYR A 61 3.09 1.62 -7.90
N GLY A 62 3.18 0.48 -8.59
CA GLY A 62 3.22 0.43 -10.06
C GLY A 62 1.84 0.66 -10.65
#